data_AF-A0A0F9SA90-F1
#
_entry.id   AF-A0A0F9SA90-F1
#
_cell.length_a   1.000
_cell.length_b   1.000
_cell.length_c   1.000
_cell.angle_alpha   90.00
_cell.angle_beta   90.00
_cell.angle_gamma   90.00
#
_symmetry.space_group_name_H-M   'P 1'
#
loop_
_entity.id
_entity.type
_entity.pdbx_description
1 polymer ?
#
loop_
_entity_poly.entity_id
_entity_poly.type
_entity_poly.pdbx_seq_one_letter_code
_entity_poly.pdbx_strand_id
1 'polypeptide(L)'
;MIEVIVRNESGYEAALYGMSLSHSLDMDYLLTEIKIARAKKLAPLQGGHNKFLESLILWVEVNAPRYWWQQADTYRLSTKQSESTMHTILKRELEMDDFAIPPPQSWLGDLNSMIKKGQLGKVKALLPEGFMQRRMWCMSYKTLQNIYFQRKNHKLKEWQDFLTSVISQIDHPNFIATDDDKKFIM
;
A
#
# COMPACT_ATOMS: atom_id res chain seq x y z
N MET A 1 11.60 -6.73 8.26
CA MET A 1 10.38 -7.26 7.60
C MET A 1 9.46 -6.08 7.33
N ILE A 2 8.75 -6.04 6.21
CA ILE A 2 7.77 -4.98 5.94
C ILE A 2 6.58 -5.15 6.90
N GLU A 3 6.07 -4.06 7.48
CA GLU A 3 4.88 -4.09 8.33
C GLU A 3 3.73 -3.41 7.60
N VAL A 4 2.55 -4.01 7.62
CA VAL A 4 1.40 -3.52 6.88
C VAL A 4 0.14 -3.68 7.70
N ILE A 5 -0.60 -2.58 7.89
CA ILE A 5 -1.83 -2.54 8.67
C ILE A 5 -2.88 -1.76 7.87
N VAL A 6 -4.00 -2.39 7.53
CA VAL A 6 -5.15 -1.69 6.96
C VAL A 6 -5.84 -0.91 8.08
N ARG A 7 -5.84 0.42 7.98
CA ARG A 7 -6.43 1.32 8.98
C ARG A 7 -7.88 1.63 8.70
N ASN A 8 -8.26 1.69 7.43
CA ASN A 8 -9.64 1.94 7.02
C ASN A 8 -9.91 1.46 5.60
N GLU A 9 -11.17 1.13 5.35
CA GLU A 9 -11.75 0.80 4.06
C GLU A 9 -13.10 1.50 3.93
N SER A 10 -13.37 2.12 2.78
CA SER A 10 -14.64 2.83 2.59
C SER A 10 -15.06 2.95 1.13
N GLY A 11 -16.34 3.28 0.90
CA GLY A 11 -16.91 3.56 -0.42
C GLY A 11 -17.56 2.37 -1.12
N TYR A 12 -17.66 1.20 -0.46
CA TYR A 12 -18.28 0.00 -1.04
C TYR A 12 -19.70 0.24 -1.56
N GLU A 13 -20.59 0.73 -0.69
CA GLU A 13 -22.00 0.98 -1.04
C GLU A 13 -22.13 2.04 -2.15
N ALA A 14 -21.35 3.13 -2.05
CA ALA A 14 -21.34 4.19 -3.05
C ALA A 14 -20.86 3.70 -4.42
N ALA A 15 -19.89 2.79 -4.45
CA ALA A 15 -19.42 2.19 -5.70
C ALA A 15 -20.42 1.21 -6.31
N LEU A 16 -21.09 0.38 -5.49
CA LEU A 16 -22.18 -0.47 -5.96
C LEU A 16 -23.34 0.36 -6.50
N TYR A 17 -23.65 1.48 -5.84
CA TYR A 17 -24.63 2.45 -6.32
C TYR A 17 -24.24 3.01 -7.68
N GLY A 18 -23.05 3.59 -7.79
CA GLY A 18 -22.55 4.18 -9.03
C GLY A 18 -22.48 3.18 -10.19
N MET A 19 -22.12 1.93 -9.91
CA MET A 19 -22.17 0.83 -10.88
C MET A 19 -23.60 0.55 -11.36
N SER A 20 -24.60 0.68 -10.49
CA SER A 20 -26.00 0.35 -10.80
C SER A 20 -26.75 1.45 -11.57
N LEU A 21 -26.27 2.70 -11.55
CA LEU A 21 -26.92 3.83 -12.24
C LEU A 21 -27.09 3.62 -13.75
N SER A 22 -26.26 2.79 -14.38
CA SER A 22 -26.38 2.49 -15.81
C SER A 22 -27.64 1.69 -16.19
N HIS A 23 -28.47 1.28 -15.23
CA HIS A 23 -29.68 0.46 -15.45
C HIS A 23 -30.98 1.12 -14.93
N SER A 24 -30.95 2.42 -14.56
CA SER A 24 -32.15 3.20 -14.18
C SER A 24 -33.00 2.59 -13.06
N LEU A 25 -32.38 2.18 -11.95
CA LEU A 25 -33.05 1.50 -10.84
C LEU A 25 -33.06 2.30 -9.53
N ASP A 26 -34.13 2.06 -8.77
CA ASP A 26 -34.46 2.64 -7.47
C ASP A 26 -33.38 2.41 -6.38
N MET A 27 -33.22 3.38 -5.48
CA MET A 27 -32.13 3.44 -4.49
C MET A 27 -32.20 2.39 -3.39
N ASP A 28 -33.37 1.79 -3.16
CA ASP A 28 -33.60 0.78 -2.12
C ASP A 28 -32.99 -0.61 -2.42
N TYR A 29 -32.38 -0.80 -3.60
CA TYR A 29 -31.95 -2.11 -4.09
C TYR A 29 -30.42 -2.33 -4.12
N LEU A 30 -29.66 -1.65 -3.27
CA LEU A 30 -28.19 -1.54 -3.41
C LEU A 30 -27.37 -2.76 -3.00
N LEU A 31 -27.89 -3.57 -2.08
CA LEU A 31 -27.18 -4.71 -1.48
C LEU A 31 -27.78 -6.07 -1.86
N THR A 32 -28.52 -6.13 -2.97
CA THR A 32 -29.03 -7.43 -3.41
C THR A 32 -27.91 -8.33 -3.91
N GLU A 33 -28.06 -9.63 -3.68
CA GLU A 33 -27.10 -10.66 -4.11
C GLU A 33 -26.75 -10.55 -5.60
N ILE A 34 -27.70 -10.12 -6.43
CA ILE A 34 -27.53 -9.87 -7.86
C ILE A 34 -26.48 -8.79 -8.13
N LYS A 35 -26.51 -7.66 -7.42
CA LYS A 35 -25.54 -6.56 -7.60
C LYS A 35 -24.15 -6.96 -7.13
N ILE A 36 -24.07 -7.66 -6.00
CA ILE A 36 -22.80 -8.19 -5.49
C ILE A 36 -22.20 -9.20 -6.47
N ALA A 37 -23.01 -10.12 -7.01
CA ALA A 37 -22.58 -11.07 -8.02
C ALA A 37 -22.09 -10.37 -9.31
N ARG A 38 -22.77 -9.30 -9.73
CA ARG A 38 -22.34 -8.47 -10.85
C ARG A 38 -21.00 -7.77 -10.57
N ALA A 39 -20.83 -7.17 -9.39
CA ALA A 39 -19.57 -6.54 -9.01
C ALA A 39 -18.41 -7.52 -9.05
N LYS A 40 -18.59 -8.75 -8.54
CA LYS A 40 -17.58 -9.82 -8.62
C LYS A 40 -17.22 -10.19 -10.07
N LYS A 41 -18.22 -10.23 -10.97
CA LYS A 41 -17.98 -10.48 -12.41
C LYS A 41 -17.27 -9.32 -13.10
N LEU A 42 -17.58 -8.08 -12.73
CA LEU A 42 -17.01 -6.89 -13.35
C LEU A 42 -15.62 -6.55 -12.82
N ALA A 43 -15.33 -6.77 -11.54
CA ALA A 43 -14.05 -6.43 -10.91
C ALA A 43 -12.80 -6.87 -11.69
N PRO A 44 -12.69 -8.12 -12.20
CA PRO A 44 -11.53 -8.53 -12.99
C PRO A 44 -11.52 -7.97 -14.42
N LEU A 45 -12.66 -7.46 -14.93
CA LEU A 45 -12.78 -6.96 -16.30
C LEU A 45 -12.17 -5.56 -16.41
N GLN A 46 -11.11 -5.44 -17.19
CA GLN A 46 -10.45 -4.15 -17.49
C GLN A 46 -11.27 -3.33 -18.52
N GLY A 47 -10.68 -2.30 -19.13
CA GLY A 47 -11.34 -1.56 -20.22
C GLY A 47 -12.54 -0.70 -19.77
N GLY A 48 -12.57 -0.30 -18.50
CA GLY A 48 -13.63 0.55 -17.93
C GLY A 48 -14.79 -0.21 -17.30
N HIS A 49 -14.86 -1.53 -17.43
CA HIS A 49 -15.89 -2.36 -16.80
C HIS A 49 -15.79 -2.37 -15.27
N ASN A 50 -14.58 -2.31 -14.72
CA ASN A 50 -14.31 -2.27 -13.28
C ASN A 50 -14.06 -0.86 -12.72
N LYS A 51 -14.52 0.20 -13.38
CA LYS A 51 -14.35 1.59 -12.92
C LYS A 51 -14.89 1.84 -11.51
N PHE A 52 -15.87 1.06 -11.06
CA PHE A 52 -16.43 1.20 -9.70
C PHE A 52 -15.38 0.96 -8.60
N LEU A 53 -14.31 0.19 -8.88
CA LEU A 53 -13.20 -0.02 -7.95
C LEU A 53 -12.41 1.26 -7.65
N GLU A 54 -12.56 2.31 -8.46
CA GLU A 54 -11.95 3.62 -8.20
C GLU A 54 -12.61 4.34 -7.02
N SER A 55 -13.84 3.98 -6.68
CA SER A 55 -14.62 4.56 -5.58
C SER A 55 -14.50 3.80 -4.26
N LEU A 56 -13.87 2.62 -4.24
CA LEU A 56 -13.50 1.91 -3.01
C LEU A 56 -12.10 2.37 -2.61
N ILE A 57 -11.96 2.99 -1.43
CA ILE A 57 -10.72 3.58 -0.95
C ILE A 57 -10.20 2.83 0.27
N LEU A 58 -8.89 2.61 0.29
CA LEU A 58 -8.13 1.96 1.35
C LEU A 58 -7.11 2.93 1.93
N TRP A 59 -7.00 2.94 3.25
CA TRP A 59 -5.93 3.60 3.99
C TRP A 59 -5.08 2.54 4.66
N VAL A 60 -3.86 2.39 4.18
CA VAL A 60 -2.93 1.36 4.62
C VAL A 60 -1.71 2.01 5.25
N GLU A 61 -1.44 1.67 6.50
CA GLU A 61 -0.17 1.98 7.13
C GLU A 61 0.88 0.97 6.67
N VAL A 62 1.99 1.47 6.14
CA VAL A 62 3.08 0.63 5.66
C VAL A 62 4.38 1.12 6.26
N ASN A 63 5.13 0.23 6.90
CA ASN A 63 6.51 0.45 7.31
C ASN A 63 7.43 -0.36 6.39
N ALA A 64 8.13 0.32 5.48
CA ALA A 64 8.90 -0.30 4.42
C ALA A 64 10.22 0.44 4.17
N PRO A 65 11.24 -0.23 3.60
CA PRO A 65 12.50 0.41 3.25
C PRO A 65 12.33 1.44 2.13
N ARG A 66 13.21 2.44 2.08
CA ARG A 66 13.13 3.53 1.07
C ARG A 66 13.18 3.01 -0.36
N TYR A 67 13.97 1.98 -0.68
CA TYR A 67 14.01 1.41 -2.03
C TYR A 67 12.65 0.81 -2.47
N TRP A 68 11.86 0.28 -1.53
CA TRP A 68 10.53 -0.23 -1.80
C TRP A 68 9.57 0.93 -2.06
N TRP A 69 9.66 1.99 -1.24
CA TRP A 69 8.88 3.21 -1.44
C TRP A 69 9.15 3.87 -2.79
N GLN A 70 10.38 3.85 -3.30
CA GLN A 70 10.69 4.35 -4.65
C GLN A 70 9.86 3.64 -5.73
N GLN A 71 9.67 2.32 -5.60
CA GLN A 71 8.82 1.55 -6.51
C GLN A 71 7.33 1.79 -6.24
N ALA A 72 6.92 1.96 -4.98
CA ALA A 72 5.54 2.28 -4.63
C ALA A 72 5.11 3.69 -5.07
N ASP A 73 6.06 4.61 -5.21
CA ASP A 73 5.81 5.98 -5.65
C ASP A 73 5.54 6.10 -7.16
N THR A 74 5.70 5.02 -7.93
CA THR A 74 5.27 4.99 -9.34
C THR A 74 3.75 4.94 -9.50
N TYR A 75 3.01 4.53 -8.46
CA TYR A 75 1.55 4.46 -8.47
C TYR A 75 0.92 5.82 -8.11
N ARG A 76 0.73 6.65 -9.14
CA ARG A 76 0.37 8.08 -9.01
C ARG A 76 -1.06 8.36 -8.53
N LEU A 77 -2.00 7.45 -8.79
CA LEU A 77 -3.40 7.59 -8.35
C LEU A 77 -3.55 7.12 -6.90
N SER A 78 -2.82 7.80 -6.01
CA SER A 78 -2.78 7.55 -4.58
C SER A 78 -2.18 8.76 -3.84
N THR A 79 -2.39 8.84 -2.52
CA THR A 79 -1.77 9.87 -1.68
C THR A 79 -1.04 9.20 -0.52
N LYS A 80 0.07 9.81 -0.07
CA LYS A 80 0.89 9.29 1.03
C LYS A 80 1.21 10.39 2.04
N GLN A 81 1.15 10.07 3.33
CA GLN A 81 1.69 10.90 4.41
C GLN A 81 2.75 10.10 5.16
N SER A 82 3.98 10.61 5.20
CA SER A 82 5.12 9.92 5.78
C SER A 82 5.57 10.54 7.10
N GLU A 83 6.19 9.74 7.96
CA GLU A 83 7.03 10.28 9.02
C GLU A 83 8.21 11.05 8.40
N SER A 84 8.17 12.38 8.52
CA SER A 84 9.14 13.25 7.85
C SER A 84 10.51 13.16 8.48
N THR A 85 11.43 12.52 7.75
CA THR A 85 12.87 12.54 8.12
C THR A 85 13.42 13.95 8.31
N MET A 86 12.88 14.98 7.66
CA MET A 86 13.32 16.37 7.86
C MET A 86 13.03 16.87 9.28
N HIS A 87 12.02 16.31 9.94
CA HIS A 87 11.63 16.69 11.30
C HIS A 87 12.04 15.66 12.34
N THR A 88 12.31 14.41 11.97
CA THR A 88 12.52 13.31 12.94
C THR A 88 13.94 12.76 13.00
N ILE A 89 14.71 12.81 11.90
CA ILE A 89 15.99 12.06 11.81
C ILE A 89 17.07 12.51 12.79
N LEU A 90 16.95 13.72 13.36
CA LEU A 90 17.90 14.25 14.34
C LEU A 90 17.43 14.09 15.80
N LYS A 91 16.22 13.58 16.03
CA LYS A 91 15.62 13.53 17.38
C LYS A 91 16.18 12.42 18.26
N ARG A 92 16.70 11.36 17.65
CA ARG A 92 17.35 10.23 18.33
C ARG A 92 18.46 9.64 17.47
N GLU A 93 19.34 8.88 18.11
CA GLU A 93 20.28 8.02 17.41
C GLU A 93 19.55 6.92 16.63
N LEU A 94 20.17 6.49 15.53
CA LEU A 94 19.73 5.37 14.73
C LEU A 94 20.24 4.06 15.34
N GLU A 95 19.41 3.03 15.20
CA GLU A 95 19.65 1.67 15.64
C GLU A 95 19.70 0.72 14.43
N MET A 96 20.19 -0.50 14.64
CA MET A 96 20.28 -1.50 13.56
C MET A 96 18.90 -1.84 12.98
N ASP A 97 17.87 -1.82 13.81
CA ASP A 97 16.49 -2.16 13.45
C ASP A 97 15.76 -1.04 12.70
N ASP A 98 16.38 0.15 12.58
CA ASP A 98 15.89 1.22 11.70
C ASP A 98 16.09 0.90 10.21
N PHE A 99 16.69 -0.24 9.88
CA PHE A 99 17.02 -0.65 8.53
C PHE A 99 16.48 -2.04 8.22
N ALA A 100 16.00 -2.25 6.98
CA ALA A 100 15.59 -3.57 6.50
C ALA A 100 16.73 -4.60 6.53
N ILE A 101 17.96 -4.12 6.28
CA ILE A 101 19.20 -4.88 6.44
C ILE A 101 20.15 -3.99 7.26
N PRO A 102 20.64 -4.47 8.42
CA PRO A 102 21.56 -3.70 9.26
C PRO A 102 22.81 -3.24 8.49
N PRO A 103 23.15 -1.94 8.52
CA PRO A 103 24.39 -1.45 7.91
C PRO A 103 25.62 -1.83 8.77
N PRO A 104 26.84 -1.73 8.23
CA PRO A 104 28.06 -1.85 9.03
C PRO A 104 28.07 -0.90 10.24
N GLN A 105 28.54 -1.39 11.39
CA GLN A 105 28.56 -0.65 12.65
C GLN A 105 29.30 0.70 12.54
N SER A 106 30.39 0.75 11.77
CA SER A 106 31.14 1.99 11.52
C SER A 106 30.27 3.05 10.84
N TRP A 107 29.50 2.66 9.83
CA TRP A 107 28.60 3.57 9.11
C TRP A 107 27.47 4.07 10.01
N LEU A 108 26.88 3.20 10.84
CA LEU A 108 25.90 3.61 11.84
C LEU A 108 26.49 4.60 12.84
N GLY A 109 27.72 4.34 13.32
CA GLY A 109 28.45 5.23 14.21
C GLY A 109 28.72 6.61 13.60
N ASP A 110 29.10 6.65 12.32
CA ASP A 110 29.31 7.90 11.59
C ASP A 110 28.02 8.69 11.43
N LEU A 111 26.90 8.03 11.08
CA LEU A 111 25.58 8.66 11.00
C LEU A 111 25.15 9.22 12.36
N ASN A 112 25.30 8.47 13.44
CA ASN A 112 24.95 8.92 14.80
C ASN A 112 25.84 10.07 15.27
N SER A 113 27.12 10.08 14.90
CA SER A 113 28.02 11.22 15.13
C SER A 113 27.53 12.47 14.40
N MET A 114 27.05 12.34 13.17
CA MET A 114 26.46 13.46 12.40
C MET A 114 25.13 13.92 13.00
N ILE A 115 24.30 12.99 13.49
CA ILE A 115 23.03 13.29 14.17
C ILE A 115 23.28 14.12 15.44
N LYS A 116 24.22 13.71 16.29
CA LYS A 116 24.62 14.45 17.50
C LYS A 116 25.11 15.86 17.19
N LYS A 117 25.74 16.06 16.03
CA LYS A 117 26.22 17.36 15.54
C LYS A 117 25.14 18.19 14.83
N GLY A 118 23.90 17.68 14.72
CA GLY A 118 22.80 18.37 14.05
C GLY A 118 22.96 18.51 12.54
N GLN A 119 23.76 17.66 11.89
CA GLN A 119 24.14 17.80 10.48
C GLN A 119 23.10 17.21 9.53
N LEU A 120 21.87 17.75 9.53
CA LEU A 120 20.71 17.22 8.80
C LEU A 120 21.02 16.86 7.33
N GLY A 121 21.63 17.79 6.58
CA GLY A 121 21.91 17.58 5.16
C GLY A 121 22.83 16.39 4.89
N LYS A 122 23.85 16.19 5.74
CA LYS A 122 24.77 15.04 5.62
C LYS A 122 24.10 13.73 5.98
N VAL A 123 23.36 13.70 7.10
CA VAL A 123 22.59 12.52 7.51
C VAL A 123 21.62 12.12 6.41
N LYS A 124 20.90 13.08 5.84
CA LYS A 124 19.95 12.84 4.74
C LYS A 124 20.59 12.28 3.48
N ALA A 125 21.75 12.81 3.10
CA ALA A 125 22.47 12.40 1.88
C ALA A 125 23.13 11.02 2.03
N LEU A 126 23.57 10.66 3.23
CA LEU A 126 24.32 9.43 3.50
C LEU A 126 23.46 8.31 4.10
N LEU A 127 22.15 8.55 4.30
CA LEU A 127 21.25 7.55 4.86
C LEU A 127 21.09 6.36 3.90
N PRO A 128 21.39 5.12 4.33
CA PRO A 128 21.19 3.93 3.51
C PRO A 128 19.76 3.80 2.96
N GLU A 129 19.61 3.28 1.74
CA GLU A 129 18.30 3.03 1.13
C GLU A 129 17.47 1.99 1.88
N GLY A 130 18.12 1.15 2.68
CA GLY A 130 17.46 0.18 3.55
C GLY A 130 16.72 0.81 4.73
N PHE A 131 16.85 2.12 4.98
CA PHE A 131 16.18 2.80 6.09
C PHE A 131 14.66 2.62 6.02
N MET A 132 14.07 2.19 7.12
CA MET A 132 12.64 1.92 7.25
C MET A 132 11.87 3.24 7.38
N GLN A 133 10.80 3.37 6.61
CA GLN A 133 9.93 4.54 6.67
C GLN A 133 8.48 4.09 6.76
N ARG A 134 7.82 4.62 7.80
CA ARG A 134 6.39 4.49 7.98
C ARG A 134 5.65 5.56 7.19
N ARG A 135 4.65 5.15 6.41
CA ARG A 135 3.73 6.05 5.71
C ARG A 135 2.30 5.53 5.80
N MET A 136 1.36 6.46 5.88
CA MET A 136 -0.03 6.22 5.53
C MET A 136 -0.16 6.30 4.02
N TRP A 137 -0.70 5.25 3.40
CA TRP A 137 -0.92 5.19 1.96
C TRP A 137 -2.42 5.05 1.68
N CYS A 138 -3.00 6.09 1.12
CA CYS A 138 -4.38 6.12 0.65
C CYS A 138 -4.43 5.79 -0.84
N MET A 139 -5.19 4.76 -1.23
CA MET A 139 -5.34 4.35 -2.63
C MET A 139 -6.72 3.74 -2.88
N SER A 140 -7.15 3.70 -4.14
CA SER A 140 -8.36 2.94 -4.48
C SER A 140 -8.07 1.45 -4.64
N TYR A 141 -9.11 0.62 -4.56
CA TYR A 141 -9.06 -0.78 -4.95
C TYR A 141 -8.57 -0.96 -6.39
N LYS A 142 -8.89 -0.02 -7.28
CA LYS A 142 -8.37 -0.05 -8.66
C LYS A 142 -6.84 0.07 -8.69
N THR A 143 -6.28 0.96 -7.88
CA THR A 143 -4.83 1.10 -7.73
C THR A 143 -4.23 -0.16 -7.11
N LEU A 144 -4.83 -0.71 -6.05
CA LEU A 144 -4.37 -1.96 -5.42
C LEU A 144 -4.40 -3.14 -6.40
N GLN A 145 -5.45 -3.26 -7.23
CA GLN A 145 -5.56 -4.30 -8.25
C GLN A 145 -4.43 -4.19 -9.29
N ASN A 146 -4.10 -2.97 -9.72
CA ASN A 146 -2.98 -2.75 -10.62
C ASN A 146 -1.63 -3.10 -9.97
N ILE A 147 -1.43 -2.73 -8.70
CA ILE A 147 -0.25 -3.14 -7.91
C ILE A 147 -0.16 -4.66 -7.88
N TYR A 148 -1.27 -5.34 -7.55
CA TYR A 148 -1.34 -6.79 -7.47
C TYR A 148 -0.86 -7.46 -8.76
N PHE A 149 -1.42 -7.09 -9.91
CA PHE A 149 -1.04 -7.70 -11.19
C PHE A 149 0.43 -7.46 -11.57
N GLN A 150 0.99 -6.30 -11.21
CA GLN A 150 2.39 -5.99 -11.49
C GLN A 150 3.37 -6.61 -10.49
N ARG A 151 2.93 -6.86 -9.26
CA ARG A 151 3.83 -7.15 -8.13
C ARG A 151 3.69 -8.55 -7.54
N LYS A 152 2.64 -9.32 -7.86
CA LYS A 152 2.42 -10.67 -7.29
C LYS A 152 3.57 -11.66 -7.50
N ASN A 153 4.27 -11.56 -8.63
CA ASN A 153 5.43 -12.41 -8.96
C ASN A 153 6.75 -11.62 -8.98
N HIS A 154 6.81 -10.52 -8.23
CA HIS A 154 7.96 -9.63 -8.26
C HIS A 154 9.17 -10.24 -7.54
N LYS A 155 10.39 -9.91 -8.03
CA LYS A 155 11.66 -10.43 -7.47
C LYS A 155 11.93 -9.96 -6.05
N LEU A 156 11.54 -8.73 -5.74
CA LEU A 156 11.64 -8.16 -4.40
C LEU A 156 10.51 -8.72 -3.52
N LYS A 157 10.86 -9.52 -2.51
CA LYS A 157 9.93 -10.32 -1.70
C LYS A 157 8.95 -9.47 -0.90
N GLU A 158 9.38 -8.28 -0.49
CA GLU A 158 8.63 -7.30 0.28
C GLU A 158 7.32 -6.88 -0.42
N TRP A 159 7.26 -6.96 -1.75
CA TRP A 159 6.02 -6.76 -2.49
C TRP A 159 5.02 -7.90 -2.30
N GLN A 160 5.48 -9.14 -2.26
CA GLN A 160 4.63 -10.30 -2.01
C GLN A 160 4.10 -10.23 -0.57
N ASP A 161 4.99 -9.91 0.38
CA ASP A 161 4.62 -9.75 1.79
C ASP A 161 3.59 -8.61 1.97
N PHE A 162 3.78 -7.48 1.26
CA PHE A 162 2.79 -6.41 1.21
C PHE A 162 1.44 -6.90 0.71
N LEU A 163 1.41 -7.58 -0.44
CA LEU A 163 0.17 -8.05 -1.05
C LEU A 163 -0.56 -9.06 -0.17
N THR A 164 0.16 -10.06 0.36
CA THR A 164 -0.39 -11.05 1.29
C THR A 164 -1.02 -10.36 2.50
N SER A 165 -0.30 -9.41 3.11
CA SER A 165 -0.78 -8.71 4.30
C SER A 165 -2.01 -7.85 4.01
N VAL A 166 -2.00 -7.01 2.97
CA VAL A 166 -3.16 -6.17 2.61
C VAL A 166 -4.36 -7.03 2.25
N ILE A 167 -4.19 -8.04 1.39
CA ILE A 167 -5.31 -8.86 0.90
C ILE A 167 -5.98 -9.63 2.04
N SER A 168 -5.22 -10.06 3.05
CA SER A 168 -5.78 -10.74 4.23
C SER A 168 -6.60 -9.85 5.16
N GLN A 169 -6.48 -8.53 5.04
CA GLN A 169 -7.07 -7.54 5.97
C GLN A 169 -8.24 -6.75 5.39
N ILE A 170 -8.48 -6.81 4.08
CA ILE A 170 -9.56 -6.07 3.41
C ILE A 170 -10.85 -6.87 3.33
N ASP A 171 -11.99 -6.19 3.24
CA ASP A 171 -13.32 -6.84 3.25
C ASP A 171 -13.67 -7.53 1.92
N HIS A 172 -13.05 -7.07 0.83
CA HIS A 172 -13.39 -7.52 -0.53
C HIS A 172 -12.19 -8.02 -1.35
N PRO A 173 -11.40 -9.00 -0.85
CA PRO A 173 -10.18 -9.47 -1.51
C PRO A 173 -10.43 -10.07 -2.89
N ASN A 174 -11.64 -10.59 -3.14
CA ASN A 174 -12.07 -11.15 -4.42
C ASN A 174 -12.13 -10.11 -5.56
N PHE A 175 -12.09 -8.81 -5.26
CA PHE A 175 -11.98 -7.77 -6.27
C PHE A 175 -10.54 -7.54 -6.74
N ILE A 176 -9.56 -8.05 -5.98
CA ILE A 176 -8.13 -7.87 -6.23
C ILE A 176 -7.52 -9.15 -6.81
N ALA A 177 -7.66 -10.27 -6.09
CA ALA A 177 -7.11 -11.57 -6.46
C ALA A 177 -8.20 -12.51 -6.97
N THR A 178 -7.89 -13.30 -8.01
CA THR A 178 -8.80 -14.33 -8.52
C THR A 178 -8.69 -15.62 -7.70
N ASP A 179 -9.68 -16.49 -7.81
CA ASP A 179 -9.68 -17.78 -7.10
C ASP A 179 -8.49 -18.69 -7.51
N ASP A 180 -7.98 -18.56 -8.73
CA ASP A 180 -6.77 -19.26 -9.19
C ASP A 180 -5.51 -18.81 -8.43
N ASP A 181 -5.46 -17.55 -8.00
CA ASP A 181 -4.32 -16.98 -7.29
C ASP A 181 -4.37 -17.26 -5.76
N LYS A 182 -5.53 -17.69 -5.21
CA LYS A 182 -5.67 -17.99 -3.77
C LYS A 182 -4.89 -19.22 -3.30
N LYS A 183 -4.50 -20.11 -4.21
CA LYS A 183 -3.66 -21.29 -3.88
C LYS A 183 -2.26 -20.94 -3.35
N PHE A 184 -1.83 -19.68 -3.51
CA PHE A 184 -0.52 -19.19 -3.07
C PHE A 184 -0.57 -18.33 -1.81
N ILE A 185 -1.76 -18.13 -1.22
CA ILE A 185 -2.00 -17.21 -0.08
C ILE A 185 -2.52 -17.95 1.17
N MET A 186 -2.74 -19.27 1.11
CA MET A 186 -2.91 -20.14 2.29
C MET A 186 -1.59 -20.80 2.66
#